data_AF-A0A126NRF0-F1
#
_entry.id   AF-A0A126NRF0-F1
#
_cell.length_a   1.000
_cell.length_b   1.000
_cell.length_c   1.000
_cell.angle_alpha   90.00
_cell.angle_beta   90.00
_cell.angle_gamma   90.00
#
_symmetry.space_group_name_H-M   'P 1'
#
loop_
_entity.id
_entity.type
_entity.pdbx_description
1 polymer ?
#
loop_
_entity_poly.entity_id
_entity_poly.type
_entity_poly.pdbx_seq_one_letter_code
_entity_poly.pdbx_strand_id
1 'polypeptide(L)'
;MQSEGTGATMSDQDDSSAPPPDVSPEDGATELLDEYQEAAIDYCADGMREAKLAGDDVAMYHWLRVTREVVRKLIAQREELGG
;
A
#
# COMPACT_ATOMS: atom_id res chain seq x y z
N MET A 1 10.58 -51.18 -26.88
CA MET A 1 9.51 -50.56 -26.06
C MET A 1 10.02 -50.51 -24.62
N GLN A 2 9.86 -49.34 -23.97
CA GLN A 2 10.23 -48.99 -22.58
C GLN A 2 11.75 -48.85 -22.39
N SER A 3 12.40 -47.67 -22.29
CA SER A 3 12.16 -46.42 -21.56
C SER A 3 12.33 -46.56 -20.04
N GLU A 4 13.58 -46.43 -19.57
CA GLU A 4 13.90 -46.04 -18.20
C GLU A 4 14.64 -44.68 -18.27
N GLY A 5 13.87 -43.59 -18.15
CA GLY A 5 14.33 -42.37 -17.47
C GLY A 5 14.07 -42.60 -15.98
N THR A 6 14.82 -42.10 -15.02
CA THR A 6 15.23 -40.70 -14.73
C THR A 6 16.34 -40.81 -13.67
N GLY A 7 17.41 -40.02 -13.69
CA GLY A 7 17.39 -38.60 -13.34
C GLY A 7 17.33 -38.41 -11.83
N ALA A 8 18.47 -38.15 -11.18
CA ALA A 8 18.56 -37.47 -9.88
C ALA A 8 19.98 -36.96 -9.64
N THR A 9 20.32 -35.87 -10.32
CA THR A 9 21.28 -34.88 -9.83
C THR A 9 20.76 -34.35 -8.50
N MET A 10 21.41 -34.63 -7.37
CA MET A 10 21.19 -33.82 -6.15
C MET A 10 22.15 -32.63 -6.22
N SER A 11 21.72 -31.65 -7.00
CA SER A 11 22.23 -30.29 -6.97
C SER A 11 21.56 -29.56 -5.81
N ASP A 12 22.31 -28.61 -5.26
CA ASP A 12 21.83 -27.47 -4.50
C ASP A 12 21.32 -27.77 -3.07
N GLN A 13 22.32 -27.83 -2.19
CA GLN A 13 22.20 -27.43 -0.80
C GLN A 13 21.86 -25.93 -0.78
N ASP A 14 20.58 -25.62 -1.01
CA ASP A 14 19.99 -24.30 -0.87
C ASP A 14 19.91 -23.96 0.63
N ASP A 15 21.04 -23.61 1.22
CA ASP A 15 21.07 -22.88 2.49
C ASP A 15 20.75 -21.41 2.20
N SER A 16 19.55 -21.18 1.67
CA SER A 16 18.98 -19.84 1.55
C SER A 16 18.25 -19.51 2.86
N SER A 17 18.94 -19.69 3.99
CA SER A 17 18.58 -19.07 5.26
C SER A 17 19.03 -17.60 5.21
N ALA A 18 18.43 -16.83 4.30
CA ALA A 18 18.49 -15.38 4.43
C ALA A 18 17.85 -15.05 5.79
N PRO A 19 18.55 -14.35 6.70
CA PRO A 19 17.93 -13.94 7.95
C PRO A 19 16.65 -13.16 7.61
N PRO A 20 15.56 -13.37 8.36
CA PRO A 20 14.36 -12.57 8.17
C PRO A 20 14.77 -11.09 8.17
N PRO A 21 14.19 -10.26 7.30
CA PRO A 21 14.51 -8.84 7.28
C PRO A 21 14.36 -8.30 8.69
N ASP A 22 15.41 -7.62 9.16
CA ASP A 22 15.46 -6.97 10.47
C ASP A 22 14.63 -5.69 10.41
N VAL A 23 13.32 -5.87 10.19
CA VAL A 23 12.32 -4.81 10.30
C VAL A 23 11.69 -4.95 11.66
N SER A 24 11.93 -3.97 12.52
CA SER A 24 11.20 -3.87 13.78
C SER A 24 9.71 -3.80 13.45
N PRO A 25 8.83 -4.48 14.19
CA PRO A 25 7.37 -4.40 13.98
C PRO A 25 6.83 -2.96 13.95
N GLU A 26 7.53 -2.04 14.63
CA GLU A 26 7.22 -0.61 14.68
C GLU A 26 7.54 0.10 13.34
N ASP A 27 8.61 -0.28 12.67
CA ASP A 27 8.99 0.26 11.35
C ASP A 27 8.04 -0.24 10.27
N GLY A 28 7.71 -1.55 10.27
CA GLY A 28 6.75 -2.11 9.32
C GLY A 28 5.30 -1.59 9.50
N ALA A 29 4.91 -1.24 10.73
CA ALA A 29 3.61 -0.61 10.98
C ALA A 29 3.56 0.83 10.46
N THR A 30 4.68 1.55 10.50
CA THR A 30 4.78 2.92 9.99
C THR A 30 4.76 2.95 8.46
N GLU A 31 5.49 2.05 7.80
CA GLU A 31 5.46 1.93 6.33
C GLU A 31 4.05 1.59 5.80
N LEU A 32 3.34 0.66 6.44
CA LEU A 32 1.96 0.35 6.08
C LEU A 32 1.03 1.55 6.27
N LEU A 33 1.24 2.34 7.33
CA LEU A 33 0.47 3.56 7.55
C LEU A 33 0.66 4.53 6.39
N ASP A 34 1.90 4.81 5.99
CA ASP A 34 2.24 5.71 4.89
C ASP A 34 1.60 5.27 3.56
N GLU A 35 1.66 3.98 3.23
CA GLU A 35 0.99 3.41 2.05
C GLU A 35 -0.52 3.65 2.08
N TYR A 36 -1.17 3.47 3.25
CA TYR A 36 -2.59 3.77 3.39
C TYR A 36 -2.90 5.27 3.31
N GLN A 37 -1.99 6.15 3.74
CA GLN A 37 -2.17 7.61 3.60
C GLN A 37 -2.14 8.01 2.12
N GLU A 38 -1.18 7.51 1.36
CA GLU A 38 -1.07 7.74 -0.09
C GLU A 38 -2.33 7.24 -0.81
N ALA A 39 -2.74 6.00 -0.54
CA ALA A 39 -3.96 5.42 -1.12
C ALA A 39 -5.22 6.24 -0.80
N ALA A 40 -5.33 6.80 0.41
CA ALA A 40 -6.47 7.63 0.79
C ALA A 40 -6.51 8.96 0.02
N ILE A 41 -5.34 9.57 -0.25
CA ILE A 41 -5.23 10.78 -1.06
C ILE A 41 -5.56 10.50 -2.52
N ASP A 42 -5.02 9.42 -3.08
CA ASP A 42 -5.29 9.02 -4.47
C ASP A 42 -6.78 8.73 -4.69
N TYR A 43 -7.41 8.01 -3.77
CA TYR A 43 -8.85 7.75 -3.83
C TYR A 43 -9.68 9.04 -3.85
N CYS A 44 -9.30 10.04 -3.04
CA CYS A 44 -9.96 11.35 -3.07
C CYS A 44 -9.73 12.09 -4.40
N ALA A 45 -8.53 12.00 -4.97
CA ALA A 45 -8.19 12.63 -6.24
C ALA A 45 -8.94 11.98 -7.41
N ASP A 46 -9.08 10.65 -7.40
CA ASP A 46 -9.85 9.90 -8.38
C ASP A 46 -11.33 10.29 -8.34
N GLY A 47 -11.93 10.34 -7.15
CA GLY A 47 -13.31 10.80 -6.97
C GLY A 47 -13.55 12.22 -7.49
N MET A 48 -12.63 13.14 -7.23
CA MET A 48 -12.66 14.49 -7.81
C MET A 48 -12.59 14.48 -9.34
N ARG A 49 -11.72 13.65 -9.91
CA ARG A 49 -11.56 13.53 -11.37
C ARG A 49 -12.82 12.97 -12.01
N GLU A 50 -13.40 11.92 -11.44
CA GLU A 50 -14.64 11.32 -11.91
C GLU A 50 -15.83 12.29 -11.84
N ALA A 51 -16.00 12.99 -10.71
CA ALA A 51 -17.05 13.99 -10.56
C ALA A 51 -16.92 15.12 -11.59
N LYS A 52 -15.69 15.59 -11.83
CA LYS A 52 -15.41 16.61 -12.85
C LYS A 52 -15.71 16.13 -14.27
N LEU A 53 -15.35 14.89 -14.60
CA LEU A 53 -15.64 14.28 -15.90
C LEU A 53 -17.15 14.11 -16.12
N ALA A 54 -17.90 13.82 -15.05
CA ALA A 54 -19.35 13.73 -15.07
C ALA A 54 -20.07 15.08 -15.11
N GLY A 55 -19.36 16.20 -14.84
CA GLY A 55 -19.99 17.51 -14.67
C GLY A 55 -20.91 17.59 -13.44
N ASP A 56 -20.65 16.78 -12.42
CA ASP A 56 -21.45 16.72 -11.19
C ASP A 56 -20.82 17.60 -10.11
N ASP A 57 -21.32 18.83 -10.02
CA ASP A 57 -20.86 19.82 -9.03
C ASP A 57 -21.15 19.39 -7.58
N VAL A 58 -22.21 18.60 -7.35
CA VAL A 58 -22.56 18.10 -6.01
C VAL A 58 -21.56 17.04 -5.56
N ALA A 59 -21.25 16.09 -6.44
CA ALA A 59 -20.21 15.09 -6.20
C ALA A 59 -18.84 15.76 -6.04
N MET A 60 -18.52 16.78 -6.85
CA MET A 60 -17.26 17.52 -6.72
C MET A 60 -17.15 18.22 -5.36
N TYR A 61 -18.23 18.88 -4.90
CA TYR A 61 -18.25 19.49 -3.57
C TYR A 61 -18.14 18.45 -2.45
N HIS A 62 -18.80 17.30 -2.60
CA HIS A 62 -18.68 16.19 -1.67
C HIS A 62 -17.22 15.73 -1.54
N TRP A 63 -16.54 15.47 -2.67
CA TRP A 63 -15.17 15.03 -2.68
C TRP A 63 -14.21 16.07 -2.09
N LEU A 64 -14.37 17.36 -2.38
CA LEU A 64 -13.60 18.41 -1.72
C LEU A 64 -13.71 18.36 -0.19
N ARG A 65 -14.93 18.13 0.32
CA ARG A 65 -15.16 18.01 1.77
C ARG A 65 -14.52 16.76 2.34
N VAL A 66 -14.60 15.63 1.64
CA VAL A 66 -13.96 14.37 2.04
C VAL A 66 -12.44 14.53 2.09
N THR A 67 -11.82 15.06 1.03
CA THR A 67 -10.38 15.31 0.96
C THR A 67 -9.90 16.17 2.13
N ARG A 68 -10.64 17.25 2.47
CA ARG A 68 -10.31 18.11 3.60
C ARG A 68 -10.28 17.33 4.93
N GLU A 69 -11.27 16.47 5.17
CA GLU A 69 -11.34 15.71 6.41
C GLU A 69 -10.28 14.59 6.47
N VAL A 70 -9.97 13.97 5.33
CA VAL A 70 -8.86 13.00 5.23
C VAL A 70 -7.54 13.69 5.58
N VAL A 71 -7.19 14.79 4.90
CA VAL A 71 -5.95 15.54 5.17
C VAL A 71 -5.87 15.98 6.63
N ARG A 72 -6.97 16.47 7.21
CA ARG A 72 -7.00 16.86 8.63
C ARG A 72 -6.65 15.69 9.56
N LYS A 73 -7.17 14.50 9.29
CA LYS A 73 -6.90 13.30 10.09
C LYS A 73 -5.46 12.81 9.92
N LEU A 74 -4.95 12.83 8.70
CA LEU A 74 -3.56 12.45 8.42
C LEU A 74 -2.57 13.37 9.15
N ILE A 75 -2.82 14.67 9.18
CA ILE A 75 -2.02 15.63 9.95
C ILE A 75 -2.07 15.31 11.45
N ALA A 76 -3.26 15.07 12.00
CA ALA A 76 -3.41 14.73 13.42
C ALA A 76 -2.67 13.42 13.78
N GLN A 77 -2.74 12.40 12.93
CA GLN A 77 -1.99 11.15 13.12
C GLN A 77 -0.47 11.38 13.08
N ARG A 78 0.02 12.25 12.19
CA ARG A 78 1.44 12.63 12.13
C ARG A 78 1.92 13.36 13.40
N GLU A 79 1.10 14.25 13.94
CA GLU A 79 1.39 14.95 15.20
C GLU A 79 1.42 13.97 16.40
N GLU A 80 0.53 12.98 16.41
CA GLU A 80 0.48 11.94 17.45
C GLU A 80 1.70 10.99 17.41
N LEU A 81 2.29 10.77 16.23
CA LEU A 81 3.45 9.88 16.04
C LEU A 81 4.82 10.57 16.22
N GLY A 82 4.85 11.86 16.57
CA GLY A 82 6.09 12.55 16.98
C GLY A 82 6.73 13.47 15.95
N GLY A 83 6.12 13.67 14.78
CA GLY A 83 6.43 14.78 13.86
C GLY A 83 7.67 14.63 12.98
#